data_AF-A0A917F1E4-F1
#
_entry.id   AF-A0A917F1E4-F1
#
_cell.length_a   1.000
_cell.length_b   1.000
_cell.length_c   1.000
_cell.angle_alpha   90.00
_cell.angle_beta   90.00
_cell.angle_gamma   90.00
#
_symmetry.space_group_name_H-M   'P 1'
#
loop_
_entity.id
_entity.type
_entity.pdbx_description
1 polymer ?
#
loop_
_entity_poly.entity_id
_entity_poly.type
_entity_poly.pdbx_seq_one_letter_code
_entity_poly.pdbx_strand_id
1 'polypeptide(L)'
;MLDHVTAVRYVTPLREGGSMPGVVEGADLGTYVVKFRGAGQGLKVLVAEVVVGELARRLELPVPRLVTIDLPPAMARYEADEEVQDLLNASPGTNLGVDLLPGALGYDGSRPPEEALASRIVWLDAFTANVDRTWSNPNLLTWHRRTWLIDHGAALYFHHSWPSKAPDAERFARQPFRVGADDHVLGAVATDLPRAHEALAPLVTADLVTDVLDQVPDEWLETTDHLPDAPAVRAAYLEHLLARVETPQVWLPGGAA
;
A
#
# COMPACT_ATOMS: atom_id res chain seq x y z
N MET A 1 0.88 7.85 -14.49
CA MET A 1 1.23 8.63 -13.29
C MET A 1 -0.04 8.96 -12.55
N LEU A 2 -0.02 8.95 -11.21
CA LEU A 2 -1.17 9.33 -10.40
C LEU A 2 -1.60 10.76 -10.72
N ASP A 3 -2.88 11.04 -10.56
CA ASP A 3 -3.38 12.41 -10.67
C ASP A 3 -2.69 13.30 -9.61
N HIS A 4 -2.39 14.53 -9.99
CA HIS A 4 -1.74 15.50 -9.11
C HIS A 4 -2.72 16.55 -8.65
N VAL A 5 -2.86 16.70 -7.33
CA VAL A 5 -3.83 17.58 -6.68
C VAL A 5 -3.10 18.49 -5.70
N THR A 6 -3.38 19.79 -5.74
CA THR A 6 -2.87 20.72 -4.72
C THR A 6 -3.77 20.71 -3.50
N ALA A 7 -3.19 20.57 -2.31
CA ALA A 7 -3.91 20.68 -1.05
C ALA A 7 -4.41 22.13 -0.84
N VAL A 8 -5.69 22.27 -0.52
CA VAL A 8 -6.33 23.55 -0.25
C VAL A 8 -6.57 23.75 1.24
N ARG A 9 -6.97 22.69 1.96
CA ARG A 9 -7.30 22.78 3.38
C ARG A 9 -6.99 21.49 4.11
N TYR A 10 -6.23 21.60 5.19
CA TYR A 10 -6.15 20.57 6.22
C TYR A 10 -7.41 20.60 7.08
N VAL A 11 -8.10 19.47 7.22
CA VAL A 11 -9.41 19.39 7.88
C VAL A 11 -9.30 18.86 9.29
N THR A 12 -8.70 17.69 9.47
CA THR A 12 -8.56 17.04 10.78
C THR A 12 -7.49 15.94 10.74
N PRO A 13 -6.77 15.69 11.85
CA PRO A 13 -5.97 14.48 11.99
C PRO A 13 -6.86 13.25 12.11
N LEU A 14 -6.35 12.12 11.62
CA LEU A 14 -6.83 10.77 11.89
C LEU A 14 -5.76 10.12 12.79
N ARG A 15 -6.08 9.95 14.07
CA ARG A 15 -5.16 9.36 15.05
C ARG A 15 -5.13 7.84 14.87
N GLU A 16 -4.36 7.37 13.89
CA GLU A 16 -4.11 5.96 13.61
C GLU A 16 -2.64 5.63 13.88
N GLY A 17 -2.38 4.96 15.01
CA GLY A 17 -1.03 4.49 15.35
C GLY A 17 0.04 5.58 15.26
N GLY A 18 1.19 5.23 14.67
CA GLY A 18 2.37 6.11 14.58
C GLY A 18 2.50 6.92 13.29
N SER A 19 1.52 6.89 12.36
CA SER A 19 1.61 7.52 11.04
C SER A 19 0.86 8.86 10.93
N MET A 20 -0.03 9.16 11.88
CA MET A 20 -0.89 10.36 11.95
C MET A 20 -1.34 10.89 10.58
N PRO A 21 -2.09 10.10 9.79
CA PRO A 21 -2.69 10.60 8.55
C PRO A 21 -3.67 11.74 8.84
N GLY A 22 -4.02 12.52 7.81
CA GLY A 22 -4.93 13.65 7.96
C GLY A 22 -5.90 13.77 6.80
N VAL A 23 -7.10 14.27 7.09
CA VAL A 23 -8.08 14.60 6.06
C VAL A 23 -7.72 15.93 5.42
N VAL A 24 -7.60 15.96 4.10
CA VAL A 24 -7.24 17.15 3.31
C VAL A 24 -8.21 17.32 2.16
N GLU A 25 -8.64 18.56 1.92
CA GLU A 25 -9.41 18.94 0.73
C GLU A 25 -8.47 19.39 -0.39
N GLY A 26 -8.69 18.88 -1.60
CA GLY A 26 -7.93 19.20 -2.80
C GLY A 26 -8.55 20.31 -3.65
N ALA A 27 -7.74 20.94 -4.49
CA ALA A 27 -8.19 21.96 -5.45
C ALA A 27 -9.14 21.41 -6.53
N ASP A 28 -9.21 20.10 -6.69
CA ASP A 28 -10.10 19.37 -7.57
C ASP A 28 -11.48 19.07 -6.92
N LEU A 29 -11.76 19.65 -5.75
CA LEU A 29 -12.96 19.42 -4.95
C LEU A 29 -13.03 18.01 -4.32
N GLY A 30 -11.95 17.24 -4.37
CA GLY A 30 -11.82 15.95 -3.69
C GLY A 30 -11.51 16.09 -2.21
N THR A 31 -11.78 15.03 -1.44
CA THR A 31 -11.35 14.90 -0.04
C THR A 31 -10.55 13.62 0.12
N TYR A 32 -9.40 13.75 0.76
CA TYR A 32 -8.37 12.71 0.78
C TYR A 32 -7.94 12.41 2.21
N VAL A 33 -7.69 11.14 2.50
CA VAL A 33 -6.82 10.74 3.60
C VAL A 33 -5.39 10.85 3.10
N VAL A 34 -4.61 11.76 3.68
CA VAL A 34 -3.24 12.04 3.27
C VAL A 34 -2.26 11.35 4.20
N LYS A 35 -1.38 10.53 3.60
CA LYS A 35 -0.17 10.01 4.24
C LYS A 35 0.97 10.97 3.96
N PHE A 36 1.50 11.55 5.02
CA PHE A 36 2.47 12.62 4.95
C PHE A 36 3.90 12.10 4.77
N ARG A 37 4.65 12.70 3.85
CA ARG A 37 6.05 12.34 3.56
C ARG A 37 6.98 12.56 4.76
N GLY A 38 6.64 13.52 5.62
CA GLY A 38 7.40 13.85 6.83
C GLY A 38 7.08 12.93 8.02
N ALA A 39 6.16 11.97 7.87
CA ALA A 39 5.86 11.02 8.92
C ALA A 39 7.06 10.10 9.22
N GLY A 40 7.20 9.69 10.48
CA GLY A 40 8.37 8.92 10.97
C GLY A 40 8.55 7.52 10.34
N GLN A 41 7.55 7.05 9.57
CA GLN A 41 7.61 5.79 8.84
C GLN A 41 8.49 5.85 7.57
N GLY A 42 8.73 7.05 7.03
CA GLY A 42 9.59 7.29 5.87
C GLY A 42 8.92 7.04 4.50
N LEU A 43 9.61 7.44 3.44
CA LEU A 43 9.09 7.47 2.07
C LEU A 43 8.77 6.08 1.51
N LYS A 44 9.50 5.05 1.95
CA LYS A 44 9.30 3.65 1.54
C LYS A 44 7.87 3.17 1.79
N VAL A 45 7.21 3.63 2.86
CA VAL A 45 5.81 3.29 3.15
C VAL A 45 4.86 3.90 2.11
N LEU A 46 5.13 5.11 1.62
CA LEU A 46 4.37 5.70 0.51
C LEU A 46 4.59 4.93 -0.79
N VAL A 47 5.82 4.48 -1.04
CA VAL A 47 6.15 3.62 -2.19
C VAL A 47 5.39 2.30 -2.12
N ALA A 48 5.35 1.64 -0.96
CA ALA A 48 4.58 0.40 -0.77
C ALA A 48 3.07 0.61 -0.94
N GLU A 49 2.53 1.74 -0.48
CA GLU A 49 1.13 2.07 -0.67
C GLU A 49 0.77 2.19 -2.17
N VAL A 50 1.57 2.93 -2.95
CA VAL A 50 1.35 3.09 -4.40
C VAL A 50 1.57 1.77 -5.12
N VAL A 51 2.76 1.20 -4.96
CA VAL A 51 3.04 -0.25 -4.88
C VAL A 51 1.86 -1.19 -5.08
N VAL A 52 1.32 -1.54 -3.91
CA VAL A 52 0.32 -2.55 -3.71
C VAL A 52 -1.07 -2.03 -4.07
N GLY A 53 -1.38 -0.76 -3.82
CA GLY A 53 -2.66 -0.16 -4.18
C GLY A 53 -2.90 -0.17 -5.69
N GLU A 54 -1.92 0.24 -6.49
CA GLU A 54 -2.05 0.26 -7.95
C GLU A 54 -1.94 -1.14 -8.59
N LEU A 55 -1.26 -2.10 -7.95
CA LEU A 55 -1.38 -3.53 -8.27
C LEU A 55 -2.80 -4.02 -8.01
N ALA A 56 -3.32 -3.80 -6.79
CA ALA A 56 -4.65 -4.21 -6.40
C ALA A 56 -5.71 -3.66 -7.35
N ARG A 57 -5.63 -2.37 -7.70
CA ARG A 57 -6.56 -1.73 -8.64
C ARG A 57 -6.54 -2.38 -10.03
N ARG A 58 -5.37 -2.70 -10.58
CA ARG A 58 -5.24 -3.37 -11.90
C ARG A 58 -5.63 -4.84 -11.84
N LEU A 59 -5.49 -5.47 -10.68
CA LEU A 59 -6.01 -6.80 -10.37
C LEU A 59 -7.48 -6.77 -9.95
N GLU A 60 -8.20 -5.68 -10.19
CA GLU A 60 -9.64 -5.50 -9.92
C GLU A 60 -10.06 -5.74 -8.46
N LEU A 61 -9.16 -5.50 -7.51
CA LEU A 61 -9.47 -5.47 -6.08
C LEU A 61 -10.01 -4.10 -5.67
N PRO A 62 -10.93 -4.05 -4.69
CA PRO A 62 -11.57 -2.81 -4.27
C PRO A 62 -10.64 -1.97 -3.40
N VAL A 63 -9.87 -1.07 -4.01
CA VAL A 63 -9.05 -0.06 -3.34
C VAL A 63 -9.58 1.34 -3.68
N PRO A 64 -9.53 2.32 -2.76
CA PRO A 64 -9.77 3.71 -3.11
C PRO A 64 -8.75 4.20 -4.13
N ARG A 65 -9.12 5.22 -4.91
CA ARG A 65 -8.19 5.85 -5.85
C ARG A 65 -7.06 6.54 -5.09
N LEU A 66 -5.86 6.44 -5.64
CA LEU A 66 -4.67 7.15 -5.15
C LEU A 66 -4.41 8.40 -5.98
N VAL A 67 -3.92 9.45 -5.31
CA VAL A 67 -3.46 10.70 -5.93
C VAL A 67 -2.15 11.16 -5.28
N THR A 68 -1.41 12.00 -5.98
CA THR A 68 -0.37 12.80 -5.34
C THR A 68 -0.96 14.12 -4.83
N ILE A 69 -0.58 14.50 -3.61
CA ILE A 69 -1.02 15.73 -2.96
C ILE A 69 0.19 16.65 -2.77
N ASP A 70 0.24 17.76 -3.52
CA ASP A 70 1.19 18.83 -3.25
C ASP A 70 0.73 19.63 -2.03
N LEU A 71 1.52 19.61 -0.96
CA LEU A 71 1.23 20.29 0.29
C LEU A 71 2.00 21.63 0.35
N PRO A 72 1.31 22.78 0.32
CA PRO A 72 1.96 24.09 0.43
C PRO A 72 2.62 24.28 1.81
N PRO A 73 3.80 24.92 1.90
CA PRO A 73 4.47 25.21 3.18
C PRO A 73 3.62 26.01 4.18
N ALA A 74 2.65 26.79 3.69
CA ALA A 74 1.77 27.60 4.53
C ALA A 74 0.71 26.78 5.29
N MET A 75 0.54 25.49 4.99
CA MET A 75 -0.54 24.67 5.54
C MET A 75 -0.49 24.57 7.08
N ALA A 76 0.71 24.50 7.66
CA ALA A 76 0.91 24.34 9.10
C ALA A 76 0.68 25.63 9.93
N ARG A 77 0.56 26.80 9.28
CA ARG A 77 0.67 28.12 9.92
C ARG A 77 -0.35 28.37 11.03
N TYR A 78 -1.53 27.79 10.92
CA TYR A 78 -2.65 28.00 11.84
C TYR A 78 -3.08 26.72 12.56
N GLU A 79 -2.30 25.64 12.44
CA GLU A 79 -2.53 24.42 13.20
C GLU A 79 -2.16 24.66 14.67
N ALA A 80 -3.05 24.25 15.58
CA ALA A 80 -2.90 24.47 17.02
C ALA A 80 -2.29 23.27 17.74
N ASP A 81 -2.47 22.06 17.19
CA ASP A 81 -1.83 20.86 17.71
C ASP A 81 -0.36 20.83 17.26
N GLU A 82 0.58 20.92 18.21
CA GLU A 82 2.02 20.99 17.94
C GLU A 82 2.53 19.76 17.18
N GLU A 83 2.00 18.57 17.48
CA GLU A 83 2.42 17.32 16.82
C GLU A 83 2.01 17.31 15.35
N VAL A 84 0.79 17.79 15.07
CA VAL A 84 0.27 17.95 13.70
C VAL A 84 1.00 19.07 12.97
N GLN A 85 1.27 20.19 13.64
CA GLN A 85 2.00 21.31 13.06
C GLN A 85 3.41 20.90 12.64
N ASP A 86 4.13 20.16 13.48
CA ASP A 86 5.47 19.63 13.17
C ASP A 86 5.41 18.69 11.95
N LEU A 87 4.43 17.79 11.91
CA LEU A 87 4.22 16.89 10.76
C LEU A 87 3.96 17.66 9.46
N LEU A 88 3.08 18.67 9.49
CA LEU A 88 2.77 19.50 8.33
C LEU A 88 3.97 20.33 7.89
N ASN A 89 4.76 20.86 8.83
CA ASN A 89 6.01 21.59 8.55
C ASN A 89 7.10 20.70 7.94
N ALA A 90 7.11 19.41 8.28
CA ALA A 90 8.03 18.41 7.72
C ALA A 90 7.58 17.86 6.35
N SER A 91 6.36 18.17 5.92
CA SER A 91 5.72 17.56 4.74
C SER A 91 5.46 18.46 3.52
N PRO A 92 6.06 19.66 3.33
CA PRO A 92 5.90 20.39 2.07
C PRO A 92 6.27 19.57 0.82
N GLY A 93 5.55 19.81 -0.28
CA GLY A 93 5.72 19.11 -1.55
C GLY A 93 4.84 17.85 -1.67
N THR A 94 5.31 16.86 -2.42
CA THR A 94 4.47 15.69 -2.81
C THR A 94 4.26 14.70 -1.67
N ASN A 95 3.00 14.52 -1.29
CA ASN A 95 2.48 13.53 -0.35
C ASN A 95 1.53 12.56 -1.06
N LEU A 96 1.10 11.51 -0.37
CA LEU A 96 0.15 10.54 -0.94
C LEU A 96 -1.26 10.81 -0.42
N GLY A 97 -2.21 11.00 -1.33
CA GLY A 97 -3.63 11.06 -1.03
C GLY A 97 -4.33 9.76 -1.41
N VAL A 98 -5.23 9.30 -0.54
CA VAL A 98 -6.16 8.19 -0.77
C VAL A 98 -7.56 8.78 -0.72
N ASP A 99 -8.42 8.49 -1.71
CA ASP A 99 -9.81 8.97 -1.68
C ASP A 99 -10.47 8.63 -0.34
N LEU A 100 -11.00 9.64 0.35
CA LEU A 100 -11.79 9.43 1.55
C LEU A 100 -13.14 8.83 1.14
N LEU A 101 -13.45 7.62 1.61
CA LEU A 101 -14.73 6.96 1.38
C LEU A 101 -15.76 7.42 2.41
N PRO A 102 -16.71 8.33 2.07
CA PRO A 102 -17.56 8.95 3.08
C PRO A 102 -18.54 7.94 3.67
N GLY A 103 -18.59 7.88 5.00
CA GLY A 103 -19.44 6.92 5.72
C GLY A 103 -18.94 5.48 5.68
N ALA A 104 -17.71 5.24 5.24
CA ALA A 104 -17.07 3.94 5.43
C ALA A 104 -16.86 3.64 6.93
N LEU A 105 -16.97 2.37 7.29
CA LEU A 105 -16.73 1.87 8.64
C LEU A 105 -15.52 0.94 8.62
N GLY A 106 -14.79 0.85 9.72
CA GLY A 106 -13.79 -0.21 9.88
C GLY A 106 -14.42 -1.59 9.71
N TYR A 107 -13.73 -2.50 9.02
CA TYR A 107 -14.18 -3.88 8.89
C TYR A 107 -14.12 -4.61 10.23
N ASP A 108 -15.23 -5.20 10.65
CA ASP A 108 -15.40 -5.90 11.93
C ASP A 108 -15.75 -7.38 11.76
N GLY A 109 -15.76 -7.89 10.52
CA GLY A 109 -16.16 -9.27 10.21
C GLY A 109 -17.66 -9.53 10.19
N SER A 110 -18.52 -8.56 10.50
CA SER A 110 -19.98 -8.74 10.52
C SER A 110 -20.58 -9.02 9.13
N ARG A 111 -19.87 -8.59 8.08
CA ARG A 111 -20.22 -8.80 6.66
C ARG A 111 -18.96 -9.16 5.88
N PRO A 112 -18.50 -10.42 5.95
CA PRO A 112 -17.34 -10.84 5.20
C PRO A 112 -17.59 -10.73 3.69
N PRO A 113 -16.54 -10.49 2.88
CA PRO A 113 -16.64 -10.61 1.43
C PRO A 113 -16.94 -12.06 1.03
N GLU A 114 -17.30 -12.25 -0.24
CA GLU A 114 -17.39 -13.59 -0.82
C GLU A 114 -16.02 -14.29 -0.79
N GLU A 115 -16.03 -15.63 -0.67
CA GLU A 115 -14.82 -16.48 -0.63
C GLU A 115 -13.82 -16.11 -1.74
N ALA A 116 -14.29 -15.95 -2.97
CA ALA A 116 -13.43 -15.63 -4.11
C ALA A 116 -12.71 -14.28 -3.94
N LEU A 117 -13.38 -13.26 -3.39
CA LEU A 117 -12.74 -11.98 -3.11
C LEU A 117 -11.78 -12.10 -1.91
N ALA A 118 -12.18 -12.81 -0.85
CA ALA A 118 -11.33 -13.04 0.31
C ALA A 118 -10.01 -13.73 -0.08
N SER A 119 -10.08 -14.79 -0.89
CA SER A 119 -8.90 -15.50 -1.41
C SER A 119 -7.99 -14.60 -2.24
N ARG A 120 -8.55 -13.72 -3.09
CA ARG A 120 -7.75 -12.76 -3.89
C ARG A 120 -7.07 -11.71 -3.01
N ILE A 121 -7.71 -11.27 -1.92
CA ILE A 121 -7.12 -10.34 -0.96
C ILE A 121 -5.95 -11.00 -0.23
N VAL A 122 -6.16 -12.19 0.35
CA VAL A 122 -5.09 -12.95 1.01
C VAL A 122 -3.95 -13.27 0.05
N TRP A 123 -4.26 -13.59 -1.20
CA TRP A 123 -3.27 -13.79 -2.25
C TRP A 123 -2.42 -12.54 -2.48
N LEU A 124 -3.04 -11.35 -2.58
CA LEU A 124 -2.32 -10.08 -2.75
C LEU A 124 -1.40 -9.81 -1.56
N ASP A 125 -1.90 -10.00 -0.34
CA ASP A 125 -1.10 -9.78 0.87
C ASP A 125 0.06 -10.79 0.97
N ALA A 126 -0.16 -12.06 0.59
CA ALA A 126 0.90 -13.06 0.53
C ALA A 126 1.94 -12.73 -0.56
N PHE A 127 1.48 -12.33 -1.75
CA PHE A 127 2.33 -11.94 -2.87
C PHE A 127 3.20 -10.73 -2.54
N THR A 128 2.62 -9.70 -1.91
CA THR A 128 3.33 -8.47 -1.52
C THR A 128 3.97 -8.54 -0.14
N ALA A 129 3.83 -9.67 0.54
CA ALA A 129 4.31 -9.92 1.90
C ALA A 129 3.78 -8.89 2.92
N ASN A 130 2.53 -8.47 2.77
CA ASN A 130 1.81 -7.62 3.71
C ASN A 130 1.36 -8.43 4.93
N VAL A 131 2.10 -8.30 6.03
CA VAL A 131 1.83 -9.08 7.26
C VAL A 131 0.88 -8.38 8.23
N ASP A 132 0.49 -7.13 7.94
CA ASP A 132 -0.19 -6.27 8.91
C ASP A 132 -1.72 -6.46 8.92
N ARG A 133 -2.28 -7.08 7.86
CA ARG A 133 -3.72 -7.32 7.69
C ARG A 133 -4.25 -8.40 8.63
N THR A 134 -4.49 -8.00 9.87
CA THR A 134 -4.83 -8.89 11.01
C THR A 134 -6.12 -8.44 11.69
N TRP A 135 -6.65 -9.21 12.64
CA TRP A 135 -7.81 -8.77 13.42
C TRP A 135 -7.54 -7.52 14.26
N SER A 136 -6.30 -7.33 14.73
CA SER A 136 -5.90 -6.11 15.44
C SER A 136 -5.75 -4.90 14.53
N ASN A 137 -5.35 -5.13 13.27
CA ASN A 137 -5.26 -4.08 12.28
C ASN A 137 -5.85 -4.55 10.93
N PRO A 138 -7.19 -4.52 10.76
CA PRO A 138 -7.80 -5.07 9.57
C PRO A 138 -7.36 -4.36 8.29
N ASN A 139 -7.04 -3.05 8.36
CA ASN A 139 -6.75 -2.22 7.18
C ASN A 139 -7.78 -2.42 6.05
N LEU A 140 -9.02 -2.70 6.44
CA LEU A 140 -10.15 -2.95 5.57
C LEU A 140 -11.29 -2.05 5.99
N LEU A 141 -12.04 -1.55 5.02
CA LEU A 141 -13.25 -0.77 5.24
C LEU A 141 -14.47 -1.52 4.72
N THR A 142 -15.62 -1.29 5.34
CA THR A 142 -16.94 -1.58 4.78
C THR A 142 -17.55 -0.29 4.25
N TRP A 143 -17.65 -0.17 2.93
CA TRP A 143 -18.27 0.99 2.27
C TRP A 143 -19.31 0.53 1.27
N HIS A 144 -20.52 1.10 1.35
CA HIS A 144 -21.70 0.64 0.61
C HIS A 144 -21.90 -0.89 0.64
N ARG A 145 -21.69 -1.50 1.81
CA ARG A 145 -21.81 -2.95 2.07
C ARG A 145 -20.79 -3.82 1.31
N ARG A 146 -19.71 -3.24 0.82
CA ARG A 146 -18.60 -3.96 0.18
C ARG A 146 -17.33 -3.77 1.00
N THR A 147 -16.46 -4.78 0.98
CA THR A 147 -15.11 -4.71 1.56
C THR A 147 -14.21 -3.91 0.64
N TRP A 148 -13.42 -3.00 1.20
CA TRP A 148 -12.40 -2.20 0.53
C TRP A 148 -11.07 -2.35 1.26
N LEU A 149 -9.98 -2.44 0.51
CA LEU A 149 -8.63 -2.52 1.04
C LEU A 149 -8.08 -1.11 1.18
N ILE A 150 -7.47 -0.85 2.32
CA ILE A 150 -6.67 0.34 2.58
C ILE A 150 -5.35 -0.11 3.19
N ASP A 151 -4.46 0.85 3.36
CA ASP A 151 -3.20 0.76 4.10
C ASP A 151 -2.37 -0.51 3.82
N HIS A 152 -1.59 -0.39 2.75
CA HIS A 152 -0.59 -1.35 2.29
C HIS A 152 0.84 -0.94 2.67
N GLY A 153 1.00 0.08 3.52
CA GLY A 153 2.29 0.66 3.85
C GLY A 153 3.27 -0.30 4.53
N ALA A 154 2.76 -1.36 5.16
CA ALA A 154 3.54 -2.43 5.80
C ALA A 154 3.93 -3.59 4.85
N ALA A 155 3.52 -3.53 3.58
CA ALA A 155 3.90 -4.49 2.56
C ALA A 155 5.33 -4.24 2.04
N LEU A 156 5.84 -5.18 1.23
CA LEU A 156 7.13 -5.05 0.54
C LEU A 156 8.33 -4.81 1.48
N TYR A 157 8.27 -5.29 2.73
CA TYR A 157 9.25 -4.98 3.78
C TYR A 157 10.71 -5.27 3.41
N PHE A 158 10.99 -6.07 2.38
CA PHE A 158 12.34 -6.33 1.87
C PHE A 158 13.07 -5.03 1.50
N HIS A 159 12.37 -4.00 1.06
CA HIS A 159 12.96 -2.73 0.64
C HIS A 159 13.65 -1.98 1.79
N HIS A 160 13.27 -2.24 3.05
CA HIS A 160 13.89 -1.63 4.22
C HIS A 160 15.30 -2.19 4.47
N SER A 161 15.66 -3.31 3.85
CA SER A 161 17.00 -3.88 3.95
C SER A 161 18.00 -3.30 2.95
N TRP A 162 17.52 -2.66 1.86
CA TRP A 162 18.35 -2.13 0.77
C TRP A 162 19.40 -1.08 1.17
N PRO A 163 19.20 -0.24 2.21
CA PRO A 163 20.26 0.63 2.70
C PRO A 163 21.50 -0.12 3.21
N SER A 164 21.35 -1.40 3.57
CA SER A 164 22.41 -2.21 4.19
C SER A 164 22.90 -3.38 3.34
N LYS A 165 22.16 -3.75 2.28
CA LYS A 165 22.39 -4.96 1.49
C LYS A 165 21.93 -4.75 0.06
N ALA A 166 22.59 -5.41 -0.89
CA ALA A 166 22.11 -5.48 -2.26
C ALA A 166 20.71 -6.13 -2.32
N PRO A 167 19.83 -5.69 -3.23
CA PRO A 167 18.56 -6.36 -3.48
C PRO A 167 18.77 -7.84 -3.87
N ASP A 168 17.85 -8.71 -3.42
CA ASP A 168 17.93 -10.15 -3.65
C ASP A 168 16.51 -10.69 -3.89
N ALA A 169 16.07 -10.58 -5.15
CA ALA A 169 14.73 -10.96 -5.60
C ALA A 169 14.45 -12.44 -5.34
N GLU A 170 15.45 -13.28 -5.59
CA GLU A 170 15.40 -14.73 -5.42
C GLU A 170 15.22 -15.15 -3.96
N ARG A 171 15.91 -14.48 -3.02
CA ARG A 171 15.71 -14.69 -1.59
C ARG A 171 14.31 -14.28 -1.14
N PHE A 172 13.79 -13.16 -1.66
CA PHE A 172 12.44 -12.73 -1.36
C PHE A 172 11.39 -13.68 -1.93
N ALA A 173 11.54 -14.14 -3.18
CA ALA A 173 10.67 -15.11 -3.82
C ALA A 173 10.56 -16.43 -3.03
N ARG A 174 11.68 -16.86 -2.41
CA ARG A 174 11.76 -18.03 -1.55
C ARG A 174 11.33 -17.80 -0.08
N GLN A 175 10.84 -16.62 0.27
CA GLN A 175 10.41 -16.35 1.64
C GLN A 175 8.91 -16.69 1.83
N PRO A 176 8.57 -17.61 2.76
CA PRO A 176 7.17 -17.96 3.00
C PRO A 176 6.39 -16.77 3.57
N PHE A 177 5.10 -16.64 3.21
CA PHE A 177 4.19 -15.75 3.92
C PHE A 177 3.84 -16.37 5.27
N ARG A 178 4.18 -15.67 6.36
CA ARG A 178 4.13 -16.23 7.72
C ARG A 178 2.87 -15.87 8.50
N VAL A 179 1.91 -15.19 7.89
CA VAL A 179 0.61 -14.94 8.51
C VAL A 179 -0.23 -16.20 8.34
N GLY A 180 -0.59 -16.83 9.46
CA GLY A 180 -1.46 -18.00 9.45
C GLY A 180 -2.89 -17.65 9.03
N ALA A 181 -3.66 -18.67 8.66
CA ALA A 181 -5.09 -18.49 8.35
C ALA A 181 -5.89 -17.91 9.54
N ASP A 182 -5.47 -18.21 10.78
CA ASP A 182 -6.12 -17.70 11.99
C ASP A 182 -5.70 -16.26 12.34
N ASP A 183 -4.53 -15.81 11.87
CA ASP A 183 -4.00 -14.47 12.14
C ASP A 183 -4.52 -13.43 11.13
N HIS A 184 -4.68 -13.85 9.87
CA HIS A 184 -5.18 -12.99 8.81
C HIS A 184 -6.69 -12.71 9.00
N VAL A 185 -7.11 -11.45 8.92
CA VAL A 185 -8.51 -11.05 9.20
C VAL A 185 -9.55 -11.74 8.30
N LEU A 186 -9.15 -12.13 7.09
CA LEU A 186 -9.97 -12.87 6.12
C LEU A 186 -9.64 -14.37 6.01
N GLY A 187 -8.70 -14.90 6.80
CA GLY A 187 -8.17 -16.24 6.57
C GLY A 187 -9.20 -17.36 6.77
N ALA A 188 -10.19 -17.17 7.65
CA ALA A 188 -11.32 -18.10 7.81
C ALA A 188 -12.28 -18.14 6.59
N VAL A 189 -12.24 -17.12 5.73
CA VAL A 189 -13.11 -16.99 4.55
C VAL A 189 -12.34 -17.29 3.25
N ALA A 190 -11.03 -17.06 3.24
CA ALA A 190 -10.15 -17.26 2.09
C ALA A 190 -9.68 -18.72 1.95
N THR A 191 -10.56 -19.58 1.46
CA THR A 191 -10.33 -21.05 1.42
C THR A 191 -9.75 -21.56 0.10
N ASP A 192 -9.76 -20.76 -0.98
CA ASP A 192 -9.33 -21.17 -2.33
C ASP A 192 -8.22 -20.26 -2.90
N LEU A 193 -7.04 -20.32 -2.27
CA LEU A 193 -5.86 -19.57 -2.69
C LEU A 193 -5.23 -20.06 -4.01
N PRO A 194 -5.19 -21.38 -4.32
CA PRO A 194 -4.69 -21.85 -5.61
C PRO A 194 -5.48 -21.26 -6.79
N ARG A 195 -6.81 -21.21 -6.70
CA ARG A 195 -7.63 -20.58 -7.74
C ARG A 195 -7.41 -19.08 -7.86
N ALA A 196 -7.20 -18.38 -6.73
CA ALA A 196 -6.81 -16.98 -6.77
C ALA A 196 -5.47 -16.79 -7.48
N HIS A 197 -4.51 -17.70 -7.27
CA HIS A 197 -3.22 -17.67 -7.98
C HIS A 197 -3.38 -17.91 -9.48
N GLU A 198 -4.12 -18.95 -9.89
CA GLU A 198 -4.41 -19.22 -11.30
C GLU A 198 -5.04 -18.01 -12.01
N ALA A 199 -5.92 -17.27 -11.32
CA ALA A 199 -6.60 -16.11 -11.87
C ALA A 199 -5.71 -14.85 -11.93
N LEU A 200 -4.89 -14.61 -10.91
CA LEU A 200 -4.16 -13.33 -10.75
C LEU A 200 -2.73 -13.38 -11.27
N ALA A 201 -2.02 -14.50 -11.13
CA ALA A 201 -0.62 -14.60 -11.51
C ALA A 201 -0.35 -14.25 -12.99
N PRO A 202 -1.17 -14.72 -13.97
CA PRO A 202 -0.96 -14.37 -15.38
C PRO A 202 -1.14 -12.87 -15.68
N LEU A 203 -1.81 -12.13 -14.80
CA LEU A 203 -2.00 -10.68 -14.95
C LEU A 203 -0.77 -9.89 -14.48
N VAL A 204 0.04 -10.44 -13.57
CA VAL A 204 1.26 -9.78 -13.05
C VAL A 204 2.39 -9.92 -14.07
N THR A 205 2.31 -9.15 -15.15
CA THR A 205 3.33 -9.09 -16.21
C THR A 205 4.37 -8.02 -15.94
N ALA A 206 5.50 -8.07 -16.65
CA ALA A 206 6.52 -7.02 -16.59
C ALA A 206 5.95 -5.63 -16.97
N ASP A 207 5.08 -5.58 -17.99
CA ASP A 207 4.41 -4.35 -18.41
C ASP A 207 3.50 -3.81 -17.30
N LEU A 208 2.67 -4.67 -16.69
CA LEU A 208 1.79 -4.25 -15.60
C LEU A 208 2.58 -3.70 -14.42
N VAL A 209 3.63 -4.40 -13.99
CA VAL A 209 4.45 -3.98 -12.85
C VAL A 209 5.21 -2.70 -13.18
N THR A 210 5.71 -2.53 -14.41
CA THR A 210 6.36 -1.29 -14.86
C THR A 210 5.38 -0.13 -14.82
N ASP A 211 4.16 -0.31 -15.37
CA ASP A 211 3.10 0.70 -15.33
C ASP A 211 2.72 1.12 -13.91
N VAL A 212 2.70 0.17 -12.96
CA VAL A 212 2.47 0.45 -11.53
C VAL A 212 3.63 1.24 -10.95
N LEU A 213 4.86 0.81 -11.19
CA LEU A 213 6.04 1.48 -10.67
C LEU A 213 6.06 2.93 -11.15
N ASP A 214 5.81 3.19 -12.44
CA ASP A 214 5.74 4.53 -13.03
C ASP A 214 4.71 5.47 -12.40
N GLN A 215 3.83 4.97 -11.52
CA GLN A 215 2.95 5.81 -10.70
C GLN A 215 3.65 6.43 -9.49
N VAL A 216 4.74 5.83 -9.01
CA VAL A 216 5.52 6.29 -7.84
C VAL A 216 6.34 7.53 -8.22
N PRO A 217 6.27 8.65 -7.49
CA PRO A 217 7.16 9.79 -7.68
C PRO A 217 8.64 9.44 -7.46
N ASP A 218 9.52 9.92 -8.35
CA ASP A 218 10.97 9.66 -8.26
C ASP A 218 11.58 10.13 -6.94
N GLU A 219 11.09 11.24 -6.38
CA GLU A 219 11.57 11.79 -5.11
C GLU A 219 11.25 10.91 -3.88
N TRP A 220 10.40 9.89 -4.03
CA TRP A 220 10.15 8.89 -2.98
C TRP A 220 11.07 7.67 -3.09
N LEU A 221 11.78 7.52 -4.21
CA LEU A 221 12.69 6.40 -4.45
C LEU A 221 14.06 6.69 -3.84
N GLU A 222 14.23 6.27 -2.59
CA GLU A 222 15.50 6.38 -1.87
C GLU A 222 16.61 5.53 -2.53
N THR A 223 17.68 6.19 -2.96
CA THR A 223 18.86 5.54 -3.56
C THR A 223 19.77 4.94 -2.49
N THR A 224 20.60 3.98 -2.88
CA THR A 224 21.61 3.33 -2.03
C THR A 224 22.89 3.07 -2.83
N ASP A 225 23.96 2.61 -2.18
CA ASP A 225 25.20 2.21 -2.87
C ASP A 225 24.98 1.10 -3.93
N HIS A 226 23.91 0.30 -3.77
CA HIS A 226 23.53 -0.76 -4.70
C HIS A 226 22.46 -0.31 -5.72
N LEU A 227 21.78 0.80 -5.44
CA LEU A 227 20.66 1.33 -6.22
C LEU A 227 20.89 2.83 -6.44
N PRO A 228 21.79 3.20 -7.38
CA PRO A 228 22.33 4.56 -7.45
C PRO A 228 21.32 5.61 -7.92
N ASP A 229 20.22 5.20 -8.55
CA ASP A 229 19.21 6.08 -9.13
C ASP A 229 17.80 5.47 -9.09
N ALA A 230 16.79 6.30 -9.36
CA ALA A 230 15.39 5.88 -9.39
C ALA A 230 15.13 4.71 -10.37
N PRO A 231 15.67 4.70 -11.61
CA PRO A 231 15.56 3.54 -12.50
C PRO A 231 16.08 2.24 -11.88
N ALA A 232 17.22 2.25 -11.19
CA ALA A 232 17.75 1.06 -10.51
C ALA A 232 16.80 0.59 -9.40
N VAL A 233 16.25 1.51 -8.60
CA VAL A 233 15.26 1.18 -7.56
C VAL A 233 14.01 0.53 -8.16
N ARG A 234 13.49 1.07 -9.27
CA ARG A 234 12.35 0.50 -10.00
C ARG A 234 12.64 -0.91 -10.52
N ALA A 235 13.80 -1.09 -11.14
CA ALA A 235 14.24 -2.39 -11.64
C ALA A 235 14.30 -3.42 -10.51
N ALA A 236 14.80 -3.05 -9.32
CA ALA A 236 14.82 -3.95 -8.18
C ALA A 236 13.41 -4.36 -7.72
N TYR A 237 12.45 -3.43 -7.62
CA TYR A 237 11.06 -3.81 -7.32
C TYR A 237 10.45 -4.73 -8.37
N LEU A 238 10.67 -4.43 -9.66
CA LEU A 238 10.20 -5.24 -10.78
C LEU A 238 10.72 -6.68 -10.66
N GLU A 239 12.03 -6.85 -10.49
CA GLU A 239 12.66 -8.16 -10.31
C GLU A 239 12.09 -8.91 -9.10
N HIS A 240 11.88 -8.25 -7.96
CA HIS A 240 11.33 -8.88 -6.75
C HIS A 240 9.90 -9.38 -6.96
N LEU A 241 9.06 -8.58 -7.62
CA LEU A 241 7.65 -8.92 -7.86
C LEU A 241 7.51 -10.03 -8.90
N LEU A 242 8.28 -9.98 -9.99
CA LEU A 242 8.27 -11.03 -11.02
C LEU A 242 8.84 -12.35 -10.49
N ALA A 243 10.00 -12.33 -9.81
CA ALA A 243 10.56 -13.54 -9.23
C ALA A 243 9.59 -14.18 -8.22
N ARG A 244 8.89 -13.35 -7.43
CA ARG A 244 7.93 -13.87 -6.46
C ARG A 244 6.73 -14.49 -7.13
N VAL A 245 6.10 -13.88 -8.14
CA VAL A 245 4.89 -14.46 -8.74
C VAL A 245 5.14 -15.83 -9.36
N GLU A 246 6.36 -16.11 -9.82
CA GLU A 246 6.77 -17.39 -10.43
C GLU A 246 6.98 -18.55 -9.44
N THR A 247 7.07 -18.29 -8.12
CA THR A 247 7.37 -19.34 -7.11
C THR A 247 6.29 -19.49 -6.02
N PRO A 248 5.00 -19.64 -6.36
CA PRO A 248 3.89 -19.64 -5.40
C PRO A 248 3.93 -20.77 -4.38
N GLN A 249 4.52 -21.91 -4.73
CA GLN A 249 4.70 -23.07 -3.86
C GLN A 249 5.46 -22.75 -2.56
N VAL A 250 6.24 -21.67 -2.54
CA VAL A 250 7.03 -21.29 -1.37
C VAL A 250 6.31 -20.25 -0.50
N TRP A 251 5.66 -19.26 -1.11
CA TRP A 251 5.10 -18.12 -0.38
C TRP A 251 3.59 -18.16 -0.20
N LEU A 252 2.83 -18.83 -1.06
CA LEU A 252 1.38 -18.89 -0.94
C LEU A 252 1.00 -19.90 0.15
N PRO A 253 0.19 -19.51 1.17
CA PRO A 253 -0.28 -20.45 2.17
C PRO A 253 -0.98 -21.66 1.54
N GLY A 254 -0.65 -22.86 2.00
CA GLY A 254 -1.14 -24.13 1.43
C GLY A 254 -0.44 -24.57 0.14
N GLY A 255 0.35 -23.69 -0.50
CA GLY A 255 1.02 -23.91 -1.78
C GLY A 255 0.04 -23.86 -2.96
N ALA A 256 0.40 -23.16 -4.04
CA ALA A 256 -0.18 -23.43 -5.35
C ALA A 256 0.74 -24.40 -6.11
N ALA A 257 0.13 -25.36 -6.82
CA ALA A 257 0.82 -26.35 -7.63
C ALA A 257 1.00 -25.86 -9.07
#